data_AF-A0A4Z0D1X3-F1
#
_entry.id   AF-A0A4Z0D1X3-F1
#
_cell.length_a   1.000
_cell.length_b   1.000
_cell.length_c   1.000
_cell.angle_alpha   90.00
_cell.angle_beta   90.00
_cell.angle_gamma   90.00
#
_symmetry.space_group_name_H-M   'P 1'
#
loop_
_entity.id
_entity.type
_entity.pdbx_description
1 polymer ?
#
loop_
_entity_poly.entity_id
_entity_poly.type
_entity_poly.pdbx_seq_one_letter_code
_entity_poly.pdbx_strand_id
1 'polypeptide(L)'
;MDYLAQKVAYLKGLADGLGIDDNTKEGKLLLSIVETLEDFSDVIDDLIEDHMDLEEYVNFIDEDLADVEEDIYGDESDYEFDDDDFDFEEYDDDQCCRDGSCDCNKDNYGLEEYMEDEEVKQD
;
A
#
# COMPACT_ATOMS: atom_id res chain seq x y z
N MET A 1 1.35 15.82 13.72
CA MET A 1 -0.02 16.32 13.81
C MET A 1 -0.08 17.77 13.32
N ASP A 2 0.36 18.78 14.09
CA ASP A 2 0.08 20.21 13.82
C ASP A 2 0.60 20.87 12.51
N TYR A 3 1.31 20.18 11.62
CA TYR A 3 1.91 20.84 10.45
C TYR A 3 0.85 21.39 9.47
N LEU A 4 -0.20 20.60 9.20
CA LEU A 4 -1.31 21.03 8.35
C LEU A 4 -2.10 22.16 9.02
N ALA A 5 -2.44 22.00 10.30
CA ALA A 5 -3.12 23.03 11.08
C ALA A 5 -2.35 24.36 11.10
N GLN A 6 -1.02 24.33 11.27
CA GLN A 6 -0.16 25.52 11.21
C GLN A 6 -0.18 26.19 9.84
N LYS A 7 -0.22 25.41 8.75
CA LYS A 7 -0.34 25.95 7.39
C LYS A 7 -1.70 26.59 7.15
N VAL A 8 -2.78 25.96 7.61
CA VAL A 8 -4.14 26.51 7.49
C VAL A 8 -4.25 27.80 8.31
N ALA A 9 -3.72 27.84 9.53
CA ALA A 9 -3.67 29.04 10.36
C ALA A 9 -2.86 30.17 9.69
N TYR A 10 -1.76 29.85 9.02
CA TYR A 10 -0.99 30.82 8.22
C TYR A 10 -1.81 31.37 7.04
N LEU A 11 -2.55 30.51 6.33
CA LEU A 11 -3.42 30.93 5.23
C LEU A 11 -4.57 31.84 5.72
N LYS A 12 -5.19 31.53 6.88
CA LYS A 12 -6.16 32.42 7.53
C LYS A 12 -5.55 33.78 7.83
N GLY A 13 -4.39 33.82 8.48
CA GLY A 13 -3.70 35.08 8.78
C GLY A 13 -3.30 35.87 7.54
N LEU A 14 -2.95 35.19 6.45
CA LEU A 14 -2.66 35.84 5.17
C LEU A 14 -3.93 36.43 4.53
N ALA A 15 -5.06 35.71 4.59
CA ALA A 15 -6.35 36.19 4.09
C ALA A 15 -6.79 37.46 4.85
N ASP A 16 -6.67 37.45 6.18
CA ASP A 16 -6.93 38.62 7.03
C ASP A 16 -6.00 39.79 6.69
N GLY A 17 -4.70 39.52 6.50
CA GLY A 17 -3.70 40.53 6.16
C GLY A 17 -3.90 41.18 4.78
N LEU A 18 -4.52 40.45 3.85
CA LEU A 18 -4.89 40.94 2.52
C LEU A 18 -6.25 41.67 2.52
N GLY A 19 -6.98 41.67 3.64
CA GLY A 19 -8.32 42.23 3.72
C GLY A 19 -9.35 41.44 2.89
N ILE A 20 -9.13 40.13 2.74
CA ILE A 20 -10.11 39.24 2.12
C ILE A 20 -11.26 39.07 3.11
N ASP A 21 -12.46 39.39 2.66
CA ASP A 21 -13.67 39.30 3.47
C ASP A 21 -14.79 38.59 2.70
N ASP A 22 -15.90 38.37 3.38
CA ASP A 22 -17.10 37.76 2.82
C ASP A 22 -17.99 38.75 2.04
N ASN A 23 -17.54 39.99 1.79
CA ASN A 23 -18.33 40.97 1.03
C ASN A 23 -18.23 40.73 -0.49
N THR A 24 -17.18 40.05 -0.95
CA THR A 24 -16.96 39.70 -2.36
C THR A 24 -17.25 38.23 -2.61
N LYS A 25 -17.61 37.87 -3.85
CA LYS A 25 -17.86 36.46 -4.21
C LYS A 25 -16.57 35.64 -4.14
N GLU A 26 -15.48 36.26 -4.57
CA GLU A 26 -14.14 35.72 -4.56
C GLU A 26 -13.64 35.50 -3.13
N GLY A 27 -13.86 36.47 -2.24
CA GLY A 27 -13.47 36.35 -0.83
C GLY A 27 -14.27 35.30 -0.07
N LYS A 28 -15.58 35.18 -0.32
CA LYS A 28 -16.38 34.05 0.19
C LYS A 28 -15.81 32.70 -0.25
N LEU A 29 -15.48 32.55 -1.54
CA LEU A 29 -14.93 31.31 -2.06
C LEU A 29 -13.58 30.98 -1.40
N LEU A 30 -12.69 31.96 -1.28
CA LEU A 30 -11.38 31.76 -0.67
C LEU A 30 -11.47 31.39 0.81
N LEU A 31 -12.34 32.06 1.58
CA LEU A 31 -12.58 31.72 2.98
C LEU A 31 -13.14 30.30 3.12
N SER A 32 -14.11 29.91 2.29
CA SER A 32 -14.64 28.54 2.30
C SER A 32 -13.60 27.48 1.92
N ILE A 33 -12.66 27.79 1.02
CA ILE A 33 -11.53 26.90 0.72
C ILE A 33 -10.64 26.72 1.95
N VAL A 34 -10.34 27.82 2.66
CA VAL A 34 -9.50 27.76 3.86
C VAL A 34 -10.19 27.00 5.00
N GLU A 35 -11.50 27.18 5.19
CA GLU A 35 -12.31 26.39 6.12
C GLU A 35 -12.30 24.91 5.75
N THR A 36 -12.48 24.58 4.47
CA THR A 36 -12.40 23.18 4.02
C THR A 36 -11.02 22.59 4.32
N LEU A 37 -9.94 23.34 4.10
CA LEU A 37 -8.59 22.87 4.40
C LEU A 37 -8.36 22.65 5.91
N GLU A 38 -9.07 23.37 6.78
CA GLU A 38 -9.08 23.14 8.22
C GLU A 38 -9.73 21.80 8.54
N ASP A 39 -10.91 21.53 8.00
CA ASP A 39 -11.61 20.25 8.17
C ASP A 39 -10.74 19.07 7.67
N PHE A 40 -10.02 19.26 6.56
CA PHE A 40 -9.07 18.26 6.06
C PHE A 40 -7.88 18.07 7.01
N SER A 41 -7.41 19.11 7.68
CA SER A 41 -6.34 18.97 8.66
C SER A 41 -6.79 18.07 9.81
N ASP A 42 -7.98 18.32 10.34
CA ASP A 42 -8.52 17.57 11.48
C ASP A 42 -8.74 16.09 11.11
N VAL A 43 -9.35 15.82 9.96
CA VAL A 43 -9.57 14.43 9.49
C VAL A 43 -8.26 13.68 9.25
N ILE A 44 -7.21 14.38 8.79
CA ILE A 44 -5.90 13.76 8.58
C ILE A 44 -5.22 13.46 9.91
N ASP A 45 -5.35 14.32 10.92
CA ASP A 45 -4.81 14.05 12.25
C ASP A 45 -5.49 12.82 12.87
N ASP A 46 -6.83 12.73 12.80
CA ASP A 46 -7.59 11.55 13.23
C ASP A 46 -7.14 10.27 12.49
N LEU A 47 -6.93 10.37 11.17
CA LEU A 47 -6.47 9.24 10.35
C LEU A 47 -5.07 8.76 10.76
N ILE A 48 -4.18 9.67 11.14
CA ILE A 48 -2.83 9.30 11.60
C ILE A 48 -2.91 8.57 12.93
N GLU A 49 -3.78 9.00 13.85
CA GLU A 49 -4.01 8.28 15.12
C GLU A 49 -4.53 6.86 14.86
N ASP A 50 -5.57 6.73 14.04
CA ASP A 50 -6.12 5.42 13.66
C ASP A 50 -5.05 4.52 12.99
N HIS A 51 -4.15 5.11 12.20
CA HIS A 51 -3.07 4.37 11.55
C HIS A 51 -2.00 3.90 12.54
N MET A 52 -1.68 4.72 13.54
CA MET A 52 -0.76 4.32 14.62
C MET A 52 -1.33 3.16 15.44
N ASP A 53 -2.62 3.21 15.75
CA ASP A 53 -3.31 2.10 16.43
C ASP A 53 -3.27 0.83 15.58
N LEU A 54 -3.50 0.95 14.26
CA LEU A 54 -3.40 -0.18 13.34
C LEU A 54 -2.00 -0.78 13.28
N GLU A 55 -0.96 0.06 13.28
CA GLU A 55 0.44 -0.39 13.34
C GLU A 55 0.70 -1.20 14.61
N GLU A 56 0.15 -0.77 15.75
CA GLU A 56 0.24 -1.51 17.01
C GLU A 56 -0.46 -2.88 16.92
N TYR A 57 -1.68 -2.94 16.37
CA TYR A 57 -2.36 -4.22 16.14
C TYR A 57 -1.59 -5.16 15.22
N VAL A 58 -0.95 -4.63 14.17
CA VAL A 58 -0.13 -5.45 13.27
C VAL A 58 1.10 -6.00 14.01
N ASN A 59 1.74 -5.20 14.86
CA ASN A 59 2.86 -5.67 15.68
C ASN A 59 2.43 -6.77 16.66
N PHE A 60 1.24 -6.67 17.26
CA PHE A 60 0.72 -7.74 18.12
C PHE A 60 0.48 -9.04 17.34
N ILE A 61 -0.02 -8.94 16.11
CA ILE A 61 -0.20 -10.11 15.25
C ILE A 61 1.15 -10.74 14.91
N ASP A 62 2.17 -9.93 14.61
CA ASP A 62 3.52 -10.43 14.32
C ASP A 62 4.13 -11.16 15.54
N GLU A 63 3.96 -10.60 16.74
CA GLU A 63 4.40 -11.24 18.00
C GLU A 63 3.66 -12.56 18.26
N ASP A 64 2.33 -12.57 18.17
CA ASP A 64 1.52 -13.78 18.34
C ASP A 64 1.89 -14.88 17.30
N LEU A 65 2.21 -14.47 16.07
CA LEU A 65 2.65 -15.40 15.03
C LEU A 65 4.05 -15.96 15.31
N ALA A 66 4.97 -15.14 15.81
CA ALA A 66 6.30 -15.59 16.19
C ALA A 66 6.23 -16.66 17.31
N ASP A 67 5.36 -16.47 18.30
CA ASP A 67 5.12 -17.47 19.35
C ASP A 67 4.60 -18.79 18.76
N VAL A 68 3.67 -18.73 17.80
CA VAL A 68 3.15 -19.93 17.11
C VAL A 68 4.24 -20.61 16.27
N GLU A 69 5.09 -19.84 15.60
CA GLU A 69 6.22 -20.36 14.82
C GLU A 69 7.24 -21.06 15.73
N GLU A 70 7.53 -20.52 16.92
CA GLU A 70 8.40 -21.17 17.91
C GLU A 70 7.78 -22.48 18.44
N ASP A 71 6.47 -22.48 18.75
CA ASP A 71 5.76 -23.67 19.22
C ASP A 71 5.73 -24.82 18.19
N ILE A 72 5.72 -24.50 16.89
CA ILE A 72 5.63 -25.50 15.80
C ILE A 72 7.01 -25.90 15.27
N TYR A 73 7.90 -24.93 15.07
CA TYR A 73 9.18 -25.09 14.37
C TYR A 73 10.42 -24.86 15.28
N GLY A 74 10.25 -24.34 16.50
CA GLY A 74 11.35 -23.95 17.40
C GLY A 74 12.13 -25.11 18.02
N ASP A 75 11.54 -26.31 18.07
CA ASP A 75 12.20 -27.54 18.56
C ASP A 75 12.97 -28.30 17.45
N GLU A 76 12.98 -27.80 16.20
CA GLU A 76 13.61 -28.49 15.06
C GLU A 76 15.16 -28.39 15.02
N SER A 77 15.82 -27.88 16.08
CA SER A 77 17.29 -27.92 16.17
C SER A 77 17.87 -29.32 16.44
N ASP A 78 17.02 -30.33 16.69
CA ASP A 78 17.44 -31.72 16.96
C ASP A 78 16.99 -32.73 15.89
N TYR A 79 16.35 -32.30 14.79
CA TYR A 79 16.18 -33.18 13.63
C TYR A 79 17.44 -33.09 12.77
N GLU A 80 18.45 -33.89 13.12
CA GLU A 80 19.38 -34.39 12.11
C GLU A 80 18.52 -35.06 11.04
N PHE A 81 18.26 -34.34 9.96
CA PHE A 81 17.76 -34.89 8.72
C PHE A 81 18.84 -35.85 8.24
N ASP A 82 18.71 -37.12 8.62
CA ASP A 82 19.51 -38.20 8.07
C ASP A 82 19.19 -38.20 6.58
N ASP A 83 20.16 -37.71 5.80
CA ASP A 83 20.12 -37.43 4.35
C ASP A 83 19.93 -38.71 3.50
N ASP A 84 19.52 -39.81 4.14
CA ASP A 84 19.53 -41.16 3.60
C ASP A 84 18.12 -41.76 3.39
N ASP A 85 17.01 -41.06 3.73
CA ASP A 85 15.64 -41.63 3.62
C ASP A 85 14.60 -40.76 2.89
N PHE A 86 15.03 -39.70 2.17
CA PHE A 86 14.18 -39.05 1.17
C PHE A 86 14.46 -39.62 -0.22
N ASP A 87 13.80 -40.74 -0.52
CA ASP A 87 13.62 -41.23 -1.89
C ASP A 87 12.69 -40.22 -2.61
N PHE A 88 13.29 -39.11 -3.07
CA PHE A 88 12.66 -38.17 -3.97
C PHE A 88 12.44 -38.92 -5.28
N GLU A 89 11.26 -39.55 -5.44
CA GLU A 89 10.78 -39.93 -6.76
C GLU A 89 10.70 -38.64 -7.58
N GLU A 90 11.77 -38.38 -8.31
CA GLU A 90 11.85 -37.40 -9.37
C GLU A 90 10.69 -37.71 -10.31
N TYR A 91 9.60 -36.94 -10.19
CA TYR A 91 8.55 -36.93 -11.18
C TYR A 91 9.18 -36.38 -12.45
N ASP A 92 9.70 -37.31 -13.23
CA ASP A 92 10.29 -37.11 -14.53
C ASP A 92 9.23 -36.45 -15.42
N ASP A 93 9.31 -35.11 -15.55
CA ASP A 93 8.50 -34.28 -16.47
C ASP A 93 8.84 -34.57 -17.94
N ASP A 94 9.60 -35.64 -18.21
CA ASP A 94 9.92 -36.15 -19.54
C ASP A 94 8.75 -36.86 -20.24
N GLN A 95 7.56 -36.94 -19.62
CA GLN A 95 6.37 -37.51 -20.26
C GLN A 95 5.61 -36.57 -21.20
N CYS A 96 6.03 -35.31 -21.35
CA CYS A 96 5.31 -34.37 -22.21
C CYS A 96 5.70 -34.44 -23.72
N CYS A 97 6.64 -35.32 -24.13
CA CYS A 97 7.16 -35.33 -25.51
C CYS A 97 7.42 -36.73 -26.12
N ARG A 98 6.59 -37.75 -25.85
CA ARG A 98 6.84 -39.10 -26.44
C ARG A 98 6.20 -39.35 -27.81
N ASP A 99 5.17 -38.60 -28.19
CA ASP A 99 4.74 -38.50 -29.57
C ASP A 99 4.53 -37.02 -29.89
N GLY A 100 4.91 -36.57 -31.08
CA GLY A 100 5.02 -35.15 -31.42
C GLY A 100 3.67 -34.42 -31.58
N SER A 101 2.82 -34.42 -30.56
CA SER A 101 1.47 -33.86 -30.60
C SER A 101 1.08 -32.97 -29.39
N CYS A 102 2.00 -32.49 -28.56
CA CYS A 102 1.63 -31.56 -27.48
C CYS A 102 1.86 -30.09 -27.86
N ASP A 103 0.76 -29.35 -27.97
CA ASP A 103 0.68 -27.90 -28.12
C ASP A 103 0.67 -27.27 -26.71
N CYS A 104 1.86 -27.07 -26.13
CA CYS A 104 2.04 -26.37 -24.87
C CYS A 104 1.89 -24.87 -25.11
N ASN A 105 0.62 -24.42 -25.21
CA ASN A 105 0.29 -23.02 -25.19
C ASN A 105 0.83 -22.39 -23.90
N LYS A 106 1.93 -21.64 -24.09
CA LYS A 106 2.30 -20.46 -23.34
C LYS A 106 1.02 -19.70 -23.01
N ASP A 107 0.75 -19.50 -21.74
CA ASP A 107 0.05 -18.33 -21.22
C ASP A 107 0.00 -18.47 -19.70
N ASN A 108 0.73 -17.61 -18.99
CA ASN A 108 0.19 -16.77 -17.91
C ASN A 108 1.32 -16.21 -17.01
N TYR A 109 2.08 -15.26 -17.54
CA TYR A 109 2.75 -14.26 -16.72
C TYR A 109 2.23 -12.89 -17.18
N GLY A 110 1.04 -12.54 -16.69
CA GLY A 110 0.47 -11.21 -16.87
C GLY A 110 1.08 -10.23 -15.88
N LEU A 111 2.10 -9.50 -16.31
CA LEU A 111 2.58 -8.26 -15.69
C LEU A 111 3.27 -7.45 -16.79
N GLU A 112 2.91 -6.16 -16.86
CA GLU A 112 3.43 -5.09 -17.74
C GLU A 112 2.62 -4.78 -19.00
N GLU A 113 1.57 -3.97 -18.82
CA GLU A 113 1.28 -2.91 -19.80
C GLU A 113 0.92 -1.63 -19.03
N TYR A 114 1.96 -0.83 -18.73
CA TYR A 114 1.79 0.56 -18.32
C TYR A 114 1.50 1.39 -19.58
N MET A 115 0.49 2.25 -19.47
CA MET A 115 0.06 3.19 -20.49
C MET A 115 1.15 4.22 -20.79
N GLU A 116 1.42 4.48 -22.07
CA GLU A 116 2.03 5.74 -22.52
C GLU A 116 1.09 6.46 -23.49
N ASP A 117 0.85 7.71 -23.13
CA ASP A 117 -0.01 8.70 -23.76
C ASP A 117 0.45 9.13 -25.17
N GLU A 118 -0.51 9.53 -26.01
CA GLU A 118 -0.63 10.88 -26.63
C GLU A 118 -1.35 10.82 -27.99
N GLU A 119 -2.48 11.53 -28.07
CA GLU A 119 -3.10 11.89 -29.35
C GLU A 119 -2.18 12.85 -30.14
N VAL A 120 -1.80 12.48 -31.37
CA VAL A 120 -1.44 13.46 -32.40
C VAL A 120 -2.27 13.18 -33.66
N LYS A 121 -3.30 14.00 -33.88
CA LYS A 121 -4.02 14.09 -35.15
C LYS A 121 -3.18 14.89 -36.14
N GLN A 122 -2.75 14.24 -37.22
CA GLN A 122 -2.40 14.89 -38.49
C GLN A 122 -3.11 14.14 -39.62
N ASP A 123 -4.23 14.69 -40.08
CA ASP A 123 -4.44 15.12 -41.48
C ASP A 123 -5.85 15.72 -41.65
#